data_AF-A0AA38IC37-F1
#
_entry.id   AF-A0AA38IC37-F1
#
_cell.length_a   1.000
_cell.length_b   1.000
_cell.length_c   1.000
_cell.angle_alpha   90.00
_cell.angle_beta   90.00
_cell.angle_gamma   90.00
#
_symmetry.space_group_name_H-M   'P 1'
#
loop_
_entity.id
_entity.type
_entity.pdbx_description
1 polymer ?
#
loop_
_entity_poly.entity_id
_entity_poly.type
_entity_poly.pdbx_seq_one_letter_code
_entity_poly.pdbx_strand_id
1 'polypeptide(L)'
;MCFKLLNSYLKVGKCFALTPPSIETDKNTKFRQIHQVFMTLLTISCVTMSVYFRGFYLQYNLAKITVCLLTDIVLCMFCCRIVFETSKVQQWIELINCLKQTTCLLEETENGKEQGIQWKFIVPQVVFWIISIYITVYWYTILGVLQLEQYGFEVLQNYVQLFYTFYVHTIIEMIQRRYKALKHHFERRFLANDKNLNQMGHYACTLKETVNTFNSIYGWSLLLLITFTTLQFLNYLEYNLQSQEFGTENVTQTIIAQVLAILLSFIPTGILLLKCDNVMEEFEGIVFLVSKSSTKLIDPRIREEVDRFGHILATNLPQFSAARFIFLGRTTLLGIFGTVATFFIVVTTFEPKPRPNILETPANVSLYRA
;
A
#
# COMPACT_ATOMS: atom_id res chain seq x y z
N MET A 1 15.90 7.52 14.82
CA MET A 1 16.21 7.06 13.45
C MET A 1 15.06 7.27 12.44
N CYS A 2 13.89 6.65 12.64
CA CYS A 2 12.80 6.65 11.65
C CYS A 2 12.10 8.00 11.39
N PHE A 3 12.13 8.92 12.36
CA PHE A 3 11.51 10.24 12.20
C PHE A 3 12.20 11.10 11.12
N LYS A 4 13.51 10.93 10.88
CA LYS A 4 14.22 11.61 9.78
C LYS A 4 13.66 11.18 8.41
N LEU A 5 13.46 9.87 8.21
CA LEU A 5 12.87 9.30 6.99
C LEU A 5 11.42 9.77 6.81
N LEU A 6 10.62 9.70 7.88
CA LEU A 6 9.24 10.18 7.87
C LEU A 6 9.20 11.67 7.48
N ASN A 7 10.10 12.50 8.01
CA ASN A 7 10.17 13.92 7.67
C ASN A 7 10.51 14.16 6.19
N SER A 8 11.36 13.34 5.58
CA SER A 8 11.61 13.39 4.13
C SER A 8 10.33 13.12 3.33
N TYR A 9 9.57 12.09 3.70
CA TYR A 9 8.27 11.83 3.06
C TYR A 9 7.26 12.95 3.31
N LEU A 10 7.18 13.50 4.53
CA LEU A 10 6.27 14.62 4.82
C LEU A 10 6.64 15.88 4.02
N LYS A 11 7.92 16.17 3.82
CA LYS A 11 8.38 17.34 3.06
C LYS A 11 8.00 17.24 1.58
N VAL A 12 8.23 16.08 0.96
CA VAL A 12 7.86 15.84 -0.45
C VAL A 12 6.34 15.72 -0.60
N GLY A 13 5.69 14.98 0.30
CA GLY A 13 4.25 14.76 0.30
C GLY A 13 3.43 16.04 0.51
N LYS A 14 3.98 17.03 1.23
CA LYS A 14 3.35 18.35 1.38
C LYS A 14 3.15 19.06 0.04
N CYS A 15 4.07 18.91 -0.92
CA CYS A 15 3.94 19.52 -2.25
C CYS A 15 2.77 18.92 -3.05
N PHE A 16 2.45 17.65 -2.82
CA PHE A 16 1.39 16.92 -3.52
C PHE A 16 0.08 16.83 -2.71
N ALA A 17 0.00 17.48 -1.54
CA ALA A 17 -1.10 17.32 -0.58
C ALA A 17 -1.38 15.86 -0.18
N LEU A 18 -0.35 14.99 -0.18
CA LEU A 18 -0.47 13.56 0.15
C LEU A 18 -0.25 13.27 1.63
N THR A 19 0.40 14.18 2.33
CA THR A 19 0.74 14.02 3.75
C THR A 19 0.18 15.19 4.54
N PRO A 20 -0.18 14.99 5.82
CA PRO A 20 -0.50 16.11 6.70
C PRO A 20 0.67 17.11 6.72
N PRO A 21 0.39 18.40 6.98
CA PRO A 21 1.43 19.38 7.19
C PRO A 21 2.29 18.96 8.39
N SER A 22 3.54 19.41 8.40
CA SER A 22 4.57 19.06 9.39
C SER A 22 4.05 18.97 10.83
N ILE A 23 4.76 18.15 11.63
CA ILE A 23 4.49 17.87 13.05
C ILE A 23 4.36 19.15 13.91
N GLU A 24 4.90 20.27 13.44
CA GLU A 24 4.81 21.57 14.09
C GLU A 24 3.59 22.34 13.59
N THR A 25 2.70 22.62 14.55
CA THR A 25 1.44 23.39 14.46
C THR A 25 1.52 24.61 13.54
N ASP A 26 1.16 24.43 12.27
CA ASP A 26 1.07 25.52 11.32
C ASP A 26 -0.31 26.21 11.44
N LYS A 27 -0.30 27.52 11.72
CA LYS A 27 -1.48 28.35 11.99
C LYS A 27 -2.35 28.62 10.75
N ASN A 28 -1.92 28.22 9.55
CA ASN A 28 -2.64 28.50 8.29
C ASN A 28 -3.57 27.36 7.84
N THR A 29 -4.63 27.11 8.61
CA THR A 29 -5.63 26.07 8.32
C THR A 29 -6.42 26.31 7.02
N LYS A 30 -6.70 27.58 6.67
CA LYS A 30 -7.54 27.94 5.51
C LYS A 30 -6.84 27.71 4.17
N PHE A 31 -5.59 28.17 4.00
CA PHE A 31 -4.84 27.96 2.76
C PHE A 31 -4.64 26.47 2.46
N ARG A 32 -4.42 25.67 3.51
CA ARG A 32 -4.31 24.21 3.39
C ARG A 32 -5.58 23.56 2.87
N GLN A 33 -6.74 23.93 3.42
CA GLN A 33 -8.03 23.41 2.97
C GLN A 33 -8.27 23.75 1.50
N ILE A 34 -7.95 24.98 1.08
CA ILE A 34 -8.06 25.39 -0.32
C ILE A 34 -7.13 24.55 -1.20
N HIS A 35 -5.87 24.35 -0.80
CA HIS A 35 -4.92 23.53 -1.56
C HIS A 35 -5.37 22.07 -1.67
N GLN A 36 -5.90 21.48 -0.60
CA GLN A 36 -6.45 20.11 -0.60
C GLN A 36 -7.66 19.97 -1.54
N VAL A 37 -8.61 20.91 -1.47
CA VAL A 37 -9.76 20.94 -2.37
C VAL A 37 -9.31 21.09 -3.82
N PHE A 38 -8.36 21.99 -4.08
CA PHE A 38 -7.78 22.18 -5.41
C PHE A 38 -7.15 20.90 -5.95
N MET A 39 -6.31 20.22 -5.18
CA MET A 39 -5.66 18.97 -5.61
C MET A 39 -6.67 17.84 -5.84
N THR A 40 -7.74 17.79 -5.05
CA THR A 40 -8.84 16.82 -5.25
C THR A 40 -9.58 17.09 -6.55
N LEU A 41 -9.98 18.34 -6.79
CA LEU A 41 -10.68 18.74 -8.02
C LEU A 41 -9.81 18.52 -9.25
N LEU A 42 -8.52 18.84 -9.17
CA LEU A 42 -7.54 18.58 -10.22
C LEU A 42 -7.48 17.08 -10.53
N THR A 43 -7.39 16.24 -9.50
CA THR A 43 -7.33 14.79 -9.69
C THR A 43 -8.61 14.23 -10.32
N ILE A 44 -9.79 14.64 -9.85
CA ILE A 44 -11.07 14.24 -10.43
C ILE A 44 -11.16 14.67 -11.89
N SER A 45 -10.76 15.92 -12.19
CA SER A 45 -10.79 16.46 -13.56
C SER A 45 -9.89 15.66 -14.48
N CYS A 46 -8.67 15.33 -14.03
CA CYS A 46 -7.72 14.54 -14.80
C CYS A 46 -8.18 13.08 -15.01
N VAL A 47 -8.78 12.43 -14.00
CA VAL A 47 -9.40 11.10 -14.18
C VAL A 47 -10.52 11.17 -15.21
N THR A 48 -11.40 12.16 -15.08
CA THR A 48 -12.55 12.33 -15.99
C THR A 48 -12.07 12.55 -17.44
N MET A 49 -11.04 13.37 -17.62
CA MET A 49 -10.42 13.59 -18.93
C MET A 49 -9.78 12.30 -19.46
N SER A 50 -9.04 11.55 -18.65
CA SER A 50 -8.43 10.27 -19.07
C SER A 50 -9.51 9.27 -19.51
N VAL A 51 -10.60 9.13 -18.75
CA VAL A 51 -11.74 8.26 -19.11
C VAL A 51 -12.39 8.73 -20.42
N TYR A 52 -12.57 10.03 -20.60
CA TYR A 52 -13.14 10.60 -21.82
C TYR A 52 -12.30 10.32 -23.08
N PHE A 53 -10.97 10.45 -22.97
CA PHE A 53 -10.06 10.20 -24.10
C PHE A 53 -9.83 8.71 -24.40
N ARG A 54 -10.13 7.81 -23.45
CA ARG A 54 -10.04 6.35 -23.62
C ARG A 54 -11.23 5.77 -24.41
N GLY A 55 -11.64 6.40 -25.52
CA GLY A 55 -12.79 6.00 -26.37
C GLY A 55 -12.81 4.56 -26.94
N PHE A 56 -11.91 3.67 -26.48
CA PHE A 56 -11.71 2.28 -26.86
C PHE A 56 -12.57 1.25 -26.11
N TYR A 57 -13.40 1.65 -25.13
CA TYR A 57 -14.27 0.70 -24.41
C TYR A 57 -15.22 -0.08 -25.33
N LEU A 58 -15.45 0.40 -26.56
CA LEU A 58 -16.32 -0.25 -27.54
C LEU A 58 -15.76 -1.55 -28.14
N GLN A 59 -14.44 -1.80 -28.05
CA GLN A 59 -13.80 -2.97 -28.67
C GLN A 59 -13.48 -4.10 -27.68
N TYR A 60 -13.75 -3.90 -26.38
CA TYR A 60 -13.38 -4.86 -25.34
C TYR A 60 -14.55 -5.75 -24.92
N ASN A 61 -14.22 -6.95 -24.43
CA ASN A 61 -15.18 -7.83 -23.78
C ASN A 61 -15.73 -7.18 -22.50
N LEU A 62 -16.98 -7.51 -22.13
CA LEU A 62 -17.67 -6.93 -20.96
C LEU A 62 -16.86 -7.09 -19.65
N ALA A 63 -16.13 -8.20 -19.50
CA ALA A 63 -15.25 -8.45 -18.37
C ALA A 63 -14.16 -7.38 -18.26
N LYS A 64 -13.37 -7.19 -19.32
CA LYS A 64 -12.33 -6.15 -19.39
C LYS A 64 -12.86 -4.75 -19.14
N ILE A 65 -13.99 -4.39 -19.77
CA ILE A 65 -14.63 -3.09 -19.54
C ILE A 65 -14.92 -2.90 -18.06
N THR A 66 -15.46 -3.94 -17.41
CA THR A 66 -15.78 -3.91 -15.98
C THR A 66 -14.52 -3.76 -15.13
N VAL A 67 -13.45 -4.52 -15.38
CA VAL A 67 -12.21 -4.43 -14.61
C VAL A 67 -11.53 -3.05 -14.79
N CYS A 68 -11.48 -2.53 -16.02
CA CYS A 68 -10.96 -1.19 -16.30
C CYS A 68 -11.77 -0.10 -15.58
N LEU A 69 -13.11 -0.11 -15.70
CA LEU A 69 -13.97 0.86 -15.01
C LEU A 69 -13.81 0.79 -13.49
N LEU A 70 -13.78 -0.43 -12.92
CA LEU A 70 -13.55 -0.61 -11.49
C LEU A 70 -12.17 -0.09 -11.08
N THR A 71 -11.15 -0.27 -11.91
CA THR A 71 -9.79 0.22 -11.65
C THR A 71 -9.78 1.76 -11.58
N ASP A 72 -10.39 2.42 -12.56
CA ASP A 72 -10.48 3.87 -12.62
C ASP A 72 -11.29 4.43 -11.43
N ILE A 73 -12.40 3.78 -11.07
CA ILE A 73 -13.22 4.14 -9.90
C ILE A 73 -12.42 4.00 -8.60
N VAL A 74 -11.74 2.86 -8.41
CA VAL A 74 -10.92 2.61 -7.20
C VAL A 74 -9.78 3.61 -7.10
N LEU A 75 -9.10 3.91 -8.21
CA LEU A 75 -8.00 4.87 -8.23
C LEU A 75 -8.50 6.29 -7.89
N CYS A 76 -9.65 6.70 -8.44
CA CYS A 76 -10.27 7.98 -8.12
C CYS A 76 -10.66 8.06 -6.62
N MET A 77 -11.30 7.01 -6.10
CA MET A 77 -11.65 6.91 -4.68
C MET A 77 -10.40 6.97 -3.80
N PHE A 78 -9.31 6.31 -4.21
CA PHE A 78 -8.04 6.31 -3.50
C PHE A 78 -7.44 7.71 -3.41
N CYS A 79 -7.36 8.44 -4.53
CA CYS A 79 -6.87 9.81 -4.54
C CYS A 79 -7.72 10.75 -3.65
N CYS A 80 -9.06 10.66 -3.75
CA CYS A 80 -9.95 11.44 -2.88
C CYS A 80 -9.74 11.08 -1.40
N ARG A 81 -9.51 9.80 -1.11
CA ARG A 81 -9.33 9.31 0.25
C ARG A 81 -8.03 9.81 0.87
N ILE A 82 -6.93 9.81 0.14
CA ILE A 82 -5.64 10.36 0.63
C ILE A 82 -5.83 11.81 1.07
N VAL A 83 -6.51 12.63 0.27
CA VAL A 83 -6.75 14.04 0.64
C VAL A 83 -7.60 14.13 1.91
N PHE A 84 -8.64 13.31 2.05
CA PHE A 84 -9.43 13.26 3.27
C PHE A 84 -8.60 12.85 4.50
N GLU A 85 -7.66 11.92 4.34
CA GLU A 85 -6.77 11.49 5.43
C GLU A 85 -5.84 12.59 5.92
N THR A 86 -5.34 13.44 5.01
CA THR A 86 -4.54 14.61 5.40
C THR A 86 -5.33 15.64 6.21
N SER A 87 -6.68 15.57 6.21
CA SER A 87 -7.55 16.41 7.03
C SER A 87 -7.71 15.89 8.47
N LYS A 88 -7.36 14.63 8.74
CA LYS A 88 -7.45 14.00 10.08
C LYS A 88 -6.27 14.39 10.99
N VAL A 89 -6.03 15.70 11.12
CA VAL A 89 -4.86 16.24 11.83
C VAL A 89 -4.81 15.79 13.30
N GLN A 90 -5.95 15.70 13.98
CA GLN A 90 -6.00 15.26 15.39
C GLN A 90 -5.51 13.82 15.57
N GLN A 91 -6.01 12.88 14.76
CA GLN A 91 -5.57 11.48 14.78
C GLN A 91 -4.08 11.35 14.42
N TRP A 92 -3.61 12.22 13.53
CA TRP A 92 -2.20 12.29 13.18
C TRP A 92 -1.32 12.75 14.33
N ILE A 93 -1.72 13.81 15.04
CA ILE A 93 -1.01 14.29 16.23
C ILE A 93 -0.98 13.19 17.29
N GLU A 94 -2.10 12.51 17.51
CA GLU A 94 -2.21 11.37 18.42
C GLU A 94 -1.24 10.25 18.04
N LEU A 95 -1.26 9.81 16.77
CA LEU A 95 -0.34 8.79 16.25
C LEU A 95 1.13 9.17 16.53
N ILE A 96 1.52 10.40 16.21
CA ILE A 96 2.89 10.89 16.42
C ILE A 96 3.22 10.95 17.91
N ASN A 97 2.28 11.36 18.76
CA ASN A 97 2.48 11.44 20.20
C ASN A 97 2.66 10.04 20.82
N CYS A 98 1.84 9.05 20.46
CA CYS A 98 2.01 7.67 20.91
C CYS A 98 3.37 7.08 20.45
N LEU A 99 3.77 7.39 19.20
CA LEU A 99 5.08 7.02 18.68
C LEU A 99 6.22 7.73 19.45
N LYS A 100 6.05 8.98 19.86
CA LYS A 100 7.05 9.72 20.66
C LYS A 100 7.15 9.18 22.09
N GLN A 101 6.04 8.88 22.76
CA GLN A 101 6.01 8.34 24.12
C GLN A 101 6.78 7.01 24.24
N THR A 102 6.78 6.21 23.18
CA THR A 102 7.48 4.92 23.12
C THR A 102 8.93 5.03 22.65
N THR A 103 9.47 6.25 22.50
CA THR A 103 10.86 6.46 22.04
C THR A 103 11.90 6.00 23.05
N CYS A 104 11.60 6.10 24.35
CA CYS A 104 12.50 5.64 25.41
C CYS A 104 12.86 4.15 25.28
N LEU A 105 11.97 3.32 24.70
CA LEU A 105 12.26 1.90 24.44
C LEU A 105 13.35 1.70 23.37
N LEU A 106 13.50 2.65 22.44
CA LEU A 106 14.44 2.54 21.32
C LEU A 106 15.85 2.98 21.71
N GLU A 107 15.98 3.93 22.64
CA GLU A 107 17.27 4.46 23.10
C GLU A 107 18.16 3.37 23.74
N GLU A 108 17.54 2.36 24.36
CA GLU A 108 18.29 1.21 24.91
C GLU A 108 18.76 0.22 23.85
N THR A 109 18.16 0.22 22.65
CA THR A 109 18.35 -0.86 21.65
C THR A 109 19.16 -0.43 20.42
N GLU A 110 19.12 0.85 20.02
CA GLU A 110 19.74 1.34 18.77
C GLU A 110 20.96 2.25 19.01
N ASN A 111 22.02 1.74 19.66
CA ASN A 111 23.33 2.39 19.62
C ASN A 111 24.04 2.06 18.29
N GLY A 112 24.00 2.97 17.31
CA GLY A 112 25.10 3.10 16.33
C GLY A 112 24.89 2.76 14.85
N LYS A 113 23.68 2.78 14.27
CA LYS A 113 23.53 2.63 12.80
C LYS A 113 22.70 3.74 12.16
N GLU A 114 23.32 4.89 11.88
CA GLU A 114 22.64 6.02 11.20
C GLU A 114 22.76 6.03 9.65
N GLN A 115 23.69 5.28 9.04
CA GLN A 115 24.13 5.56 7.66
C GLN A 115 23.27 4.98 6.50
N GLY A 116 22.15 4.30 6.74
CA GLY A 116 21.35 3.65 5.67
C GLY A 116 20.03 4.31 5.27
N ILE A 117 19.64 5.43 5.90
CA ILE A 117 18.23 5.85 5.95
C ILE A 117 17.78 6.53 4.65
N GLN A 118 18.60 7.40 4.07
CA GLN A 118 18.23 8.16 2.88
C GLN A 118 18.11 7.27 1.64
N TRP A 119 18.93 6.21 1.54
CA TRP A 119 18.85 5.24 0.45
C TRP A 119 17.49 4.52 0.39
N LYS A 120 16.87 4.25 1.55
CA LYS A 120 15.51 3.67 1.58
C LYS A 120 14.45 4.57 0.95
N PHE A 121 14.66 5.89 0.96
CA PHE A 121 13.77 6.85 0.29
C PHE A 121 14.09 6.96 -1.20
N ILE A 122 15.37 7.11 -1.56
CA ILE A 122 15.78 7.46 -2.93
C ILE A 122 15.65 6.26 -3.88
N VAL A 123 16.09 5.06 -3.47
CA VAL A 123 16.17 3.90 -4.36
C VAL A 123 14.81 3.53 -4.97
N PRO A 124 13.71 3.39 -4.20
CA PRO A 124 12.43 3.02 -4.79
C PRO A 124 11.89 4.05 -5.79
N GLN A 125 12.18 5.33 -5.56
CA GLN A 125 11.74 6.43 -6.43
C GLN A 125 12.47 6.36 -7.78
N VAL A 126 13.79 6.14 -7.74
CA VAL A 126 14.62 6.00 -8.95
C VAL A 126 14.20 4.75 -9.73
N VAL A 127 14.03 3.61 -9.05
CA VAL A 127 13.58 2.35 -9.68
C VAL A 127 12.23 2.55 -10.37
N PHE A 128 11.28 3.24 -9.73
CA PHE A 128 10.00 3.54 -10.34
C PHE A 128 10.15 4.34 -11.62
N TRP A 129 10.89 5.44 -11.59
CA TRP A 129 11.03 6.29 -12.78
C TRP A 129 11.73 5.56 -13.92
N ILE A 130 12.75 4.74 -13.64
CA ILE A 130 13.41 3.92 -14.67
C ILE A 130 12.41 2.98 -15.35
N ILE A 131 11.61 2.25 -14.57
CA ILE A 131 10.62 1.29 -15.09
C ILE A 131 9.49 2.02 -15.82
N SER A 132 8.96 3.10 -15.25
CA SER A 132 7.88 3.90 -15.84
C SER A 132 8.30 4.57 -17.14
N ILE A 133 9.53 5.09 -17.23
CA ILE A 133 10.08 5.66 -18.48
C ILE A 133 10.19 4.56 -19.55
N TYR A 134 10.73 3.39 -19.19
CA TYR A 134 10.81 2.26 -20.12
C TYR A 134 9.43 1.87 -20.67
N ILE A 135 8.44 1.68 -19.79
CA ILE A 135 7.07 1.35 -20.18
C ILE A 135 6.47 2.45 -21.07
N THR A 136 6.66 3.72 -20.69
CA THR A 136 6.11 4.87 -21.45
C THR A 136 6.73 4.98 -22.84
N VAL A 137 8.05 4.84 -22.95
CA VAL A 137 8.76 4.87 -24.24
C VAL A 137 8.30 3.73 -25.13
N TYR A 138 8.17 2.51 -24.57
CA TYR A 138 7.68 1.35 -25.31
C TYR A 138 6.26 1.56 -25.85
N TRP A 139 5.32 2.04 -25.03
CA TRP A 139 3.96 2.30 -25.51
C TRP A 139 3.88 3.50 -26.45
N TYR A 140 4.75 4.50 -26.28
CA TYR A 140 4.85 5.63 -27.19
C TYR A 140 5.31 5.21 -28.59
N THR A 141 6.18 4.21 -28.74
CA THR A 141 6.55 3.73 -30.08
C THR A 141 5.41 3.01 -30.79
N ILE A 142 4.44 2.48 -30.05
CA ILE A 142 3.27 1.77 -30.60
C ILE A 142 2.10 2.74 -30.87
N LEU A 143 1.76 3.59 -29.90
CA LEU A 143 0.56 4.42 -29.91
C LEU A 143 0.84 5.90 -30.24
N GLY A 144 2.11 6.31 -30.28
CA GLY A 144 2.51 7.69 -30.53
C GLY A 144 2.02 8.65 -29.44
N VAL A 145 1.57 9.84 -29.87
CA VAL A 145 1.12 10.93 -28.98
C VAL A 145 -0.13 10.53 -28.18
N LEU A 146 -0.97 9.64 -28.72
CA LEU A 146 -2.17 9.13 -28.04
C LEU A 146 -1.83 8.48 -26.69
N GLN A 147 -0.63 7.90 -26.56
CA GLN A 147 -0.17 7.34 -25.29
C GLN A 147 -0.10 8.38 -24.18
N LEU A 148 0.42 9.57 -24.48
CA LEU A 148 0.57 10.64 -23.49
C LEU A 148 -0.79 11.21 -23.09
N GLU A 149 -1.69 11.37 -24.05
CA GLU A 149 -3.05 11.86 -23.80
C GLU A 149 -3.87 10.89 -22.95
N GLN A 150 -3.75 9.59 -23.19
CA GLN A 150 -4.55 8.57 -22.49
C GLN A 150 -3.97 8.13 -21.15
N TYR A 151 -2.64 8.05 -21.03
CA TYR A 151 -1.95 7.41 -19.90
C TYR A 151 -0.98 8.32 -19.16
N GLY A 152 -0.72 9.54 -19.64
CA GLY A 152 0.20 10.46 -18.97
C GLY A 152 -0.20 10.74 -17.52
N PHE A 153 -1.51 10.86 -17.27
CA PHE A 153 -2.03 11.04 -15.91
C PHE A 153 -1.94 9.76 -15.07
N GLU A 154 -2.13 8.59 -15.66
CA GLU A 154 -2.03 7.31 -14.95
C GLU A 154 -0.62 7.10 -14.39
N VAL A 155 0.43 7.49 -15.13
CA VAL A 155 1.82 7.42 -14.63
C VAL A 155 1.99 8.26 -13.36
N LEU A 156 1.41 9.46 -13.32
CA LEU A 156 1.45 10.32 -12.14
C LEU A 156 0.65 9.72 -10.98
N GLN A 157 -0.51 9.13 -11.23
CA GLN A 157 -1.31 8.46 -10.20
C GLN A 157 -0.59 7.23 -9.62
N ASN A 158 -0.01 6.39 -10.48
CA ASN A 158 0.81 5.25 -10.07
C ASN A 158 2.01 5.71 -9.22
N TYR A 159 2.63 6.84 -9.55
CA TYR A 159 3.68 7.44 -8.73
C TYR A 159 3.18 7.86 -7.35
N VAL A 160 2.05 8.57 -7.29
CA VAL A 160 1.41 8.98 -6.04
C VAL A 160 1.10 7.77 -5.15
N GLN A 161 0.56 6.71 -5.74
CA GLN A 161 0.25 5.48 -5.02
C GLN A 161 1.50 4.79 -4.49
N LEU A 162 2.56 4.69 -5.29
CA LEU A 162 3.83 4.14 -4.85
C LEU A 162 4.40 4.95 -3.67
N PHE A 163 4.45 6.28 -3.83
CA PHE A 163 4.93 7.19 -2.80
C PHE A 163 4.15 7.00 -1.50
N TYR A 164 2.82 6.96 -1.60
CA TYR A 164 1.93 6.73 -0.46
C TYR A 164 2.16 5.37 0.19
N THR A 165 2.35 4.31 -0.60
CA THR A 165 2.62 2.96 -0.10
C THR A 165 3.90 2.92 0.74
N PHE A 166 4.98 3.53 0.26
CA PHE A 166 6.24 3.62 1.02
C PHE A 166 6.14 4.53 2.24
N TYR A 167 5.33 5.57 2.16
CA TYR A 167 5.04 6.43 3.30
C TYR A 167 4.35 5.65 4.43
N VAL A 168 3.28 4.92 4.12
CA VAL A 168 2.58 4.07 5.10
C VAL A 168 3.49 2.95 5.61
N HIS A 169 4.29 2.35 4.72
CA HIS A 169 5.30 1.36 5.10
C HIS A 169 6.28 1.89 6.16
N THR A 170 6.73 3.14 6.03
CA THR A 170 7.64 3.76 7.00
C THR A 170 7.03 3.83 8.40
N ILE A 171 5.72 4.08 8.49
CA ILE A 171 4.99 4.15 9.75
C ILE A 171 4.80 2.75 10.35
N ILE A 172 4.51 1.75 9.53
CA ILE A 172 4.45 0.36 10.00
C ILE A 172 5.82 -0.11 10.49
N GLU A 173 6.91 0.22 9.78
CA GLU A 173 8.28 -0.09 10.23
C GLU A 173 8.56 0.57 11.60
N MET A 174 8.09 1.80 11.80
CA MET A 174 8.16 2.48 13.10
C MET A 174 7.41 1.74 14.21
N ILE A 175 6.20 1.25 13.92
CA ILE A 175 5.41 0.45 14.88
C ILE A 175 6.12 -0.88 15.16
N GLN A 176 6.58 -1.58 14.12
CA GLN A 176 7.29 -2.86 14.22
C GLN A 176 8.51 -2.77 15.14
N ARG A 177 9.35 -1.75 14.95
CA ARG A 177 10.54 -1.56 15.78
C ARG A 177 10.21 -1.36 17.26
N ARG A 178 9.09 -0.73 17.58
CA ARG A 178 8.66 -0.52 18.97
C ARG A 178 8.16 -1.80 19.62
N TYR A 179 7.42 -2.64 18.89
CA TYR A 179 7.06 -3.97 19.38
C TYR A 179 8.31 -4.82 19.61
N LYS A 180 9.28 -4.78 18.68
CA LYS A 180 10.57 -5.46 18.86
C LYS A 180 11.36 -4.95 20.06
N ALA A 181 11.39 -3.63 20.28
CA ALA A 181 12.02 -3.02 21.44
C ALA A 181 11.33 -3.42 22.75
N LEU A 182 9.98 -3.44 22.76
CA LEU A 182 9.19 -3.91 23.90
C LEU A 182 9.50 -5.37 24.24
N LYS A 183 9.59 -6.23 23.22
CA LYS A 183 9.98 -7.64 23.37
C LYS A 183 11.38 -7.78 23.98
N HIS A 184 12.36 -7.06 23.45
CA HIS A 184 13.73 -7.14 23.97
C HIS A 184 13.84 -6.60 25.41
N HIS A 185 13.13 -5.51 25.70
CA HIS A 185 13.06 -4.93 27.03
C HIS A 185 12.40 -5.90 28.03
N PHE A 186 11.36 -6.62 27.61
CA PHE A 186 10.75 -7.69 28.41
C PHE A 186 11.75 -8.82 28.69
N GLU A 187 12.43 -9.36 27.67
CA GLU A 187 13.44 -10.42 27.83
C GLU A 187 14.56 -10.00 28.81
N ARG A 188 15.08 -8.78 28.66
CA ARG A 188 16.19 -8.29 29.48
C ARG A 188 15.78 -8.04 30.93
N ARG A 189 14.64 -7.39 31.17
CA ARG A 189 14.17 -7.09 32.53
C ARG A 189 13.66 -8.32 33.28
N PHE A 190 13.06 -9.28 32.57
CA PHE A 190 12.70 -10.56 33.16
C PHE A 190 13.93 -11.29 33.71
N LEU A 191 15.05 -11.27 32.98
CA LEU A 191 16.33 -11.83 33.47
C LEU A 191 16.90 -11.06 34.67
N ALA A 192 16.61 -9.76 34.76
CA ALA A 192 17.11 -8.91 35.84
C ALA A 192 16.20 -8.89 37.09
N ASN A 193 15.09 -9.64 37.10
CA ASN A 193 14.13 -9.69 38.21
C ASN A 193 13.51 -8.32 38.58
N ASP A 194 13.41 -7.40 37.61
CA ASP A 194 12.82 -6.06 37.82
C ASP A 194 11.29 -6.09 37.78
N LYS A 195 10.66 -5.44 38.77
CA LYS A 195 9.21 -5.52 39.09
C LYS A 195 8.32 -4.56 38.28
N ASN A 196 8.85 -3.87 37.27
CA ASN A 196 8.11 -2.84 36.53
C ASN A 196 7.23 -3.38 35.38
N LEU A 197 6.49 -4.48 35.61
CA LEU A 197 5.55 -5.06 34.64
C LEU A 197 4.40 -4.09 34.29
N ASN A 198 3.97 -3.26 35.24
CA ASN A 198 2.93 -2.25 35.02
C ASN A 198 3.34 -1.23 33.93
N GLN A 199 4.61 -0.84 33.90
CA GLN A 199 5.13 0.08 32.89
C GLN A 199 5.11 -0.57 31.49
N MET A 200 5.43 -1.87 31.41
CA MET A 200 5.35 -2.63 30.14
C MET A 200 3.91 -2.78 29.66
N GLY A 201 2.97 -3.01 30.59
CA GLY A 201 1.53 -3.00 30.32
C GLY A 201 1.08 -1.68 29.69
N HIS A 202 1.52 -0.55 30.26
CA HIS A 202 1.22 0.75 29.70
C HIS A 202 1.77 0.91 28.27
N TYR A 203 3.03 0.54 28.02
CA TYR A 203 3.60 0.61 26.66
C TYR A 203 2.85 -0.29 25.66
N ALA A 204 2.45 -1.50 26.05
CA ALA A 204 1.67 -2.38 25.20
C ALA A 204 0.31 -1.77 24.83
N CYS A 205 -0.39 -1.17 25.81
CA CYS A 205 -1.65 -0.46 25.57
C CYS A 205 -1.45 0.74 24.62
N THR A 206 -0.41 1.56 24.82
CA THR A 206 -0.11 2.70 23.93
C THR A 206 0.23 2.24 22.51
N LEU A 207 0.92 1.11 22.34
CA LEU A 207 1.20 0.55 21.01
C LEU A 207 -0.07 0.00 20.35
N LYS A 208 -0.99 -0.59 21.12
CA LYS A 208 -2.30 -1.00 20.62
C LYS A 208 -3.12 0.20 20.16
N GLU A 209 -3.15 1.27 20.94
CA GLU A 209 -3.78 2.54 20.57
C GLU A 209 -3.17 3.10 19.28
N THR A 210 -1.84 3.09 19.16
CA THR A 210 -1.12 3.48 17.93
C THR A 210 -1.61 2.69 16.70
N VAL A 211 -1.79 1.38 16.81
CA VAL A 211 -2.31 0.53 15.72
C VAL A 211 -3.78 0.83 15.41
N ASN A 212 -4.60 1.09 16.43
CA ASN A 212 -6.00 1.46 16.23
C ASN A 212 -6.12 2.82 15.51
N THR A 213 -5.32 3.80 15.90
CA THR A 213 -5.27 5.14 15.28
C THR A 213 -4.72 5.04 13.86
N PHE A 214 -3.70 4.19 13.62
CA PHE A 214 -3.22 3.85 12.28
C PHE A 214 -4.36 3.31 11.39
N ASN A 215 -5.11 2.30 11.86
CA ASN A 215 -6.23 1.74 11.10
C ASN A 215 -7.34 2.77 10.84
N SER A 216 -7.61 3.66 11.80
CA SER A 216 -8.59 4.74 11.64
C SER A 216 -8.19 5.72 10.55
N ILE A 217 -6.90 6.05 10.45
CA ILE A 217 -6.38 6.94 9.42
C ILE A 217 -6.41 6.21 8.07
N TYR A 218 -5.71 5.09 7.96
CA TYR A 218 -5.32 4.47 6.69
C TYR A 218 -6.16 3.30 6.21
N GLY A 219 -7.06 2.77 7.05
CA GLY A 219 -7.74 1.51 6.75
C GLY A 219 -8.48 1.50 5.41
N TRP A 220 -9.11 2.62 5.04
CA TRP A 220 -9.80 2.75 3.74
C TRP A 220 -8.84 2.86 2.57
N SER A 221 -7.76 3.64 2.69
CA SER A 221 -6.75 3.72 1.62
C SER A 221 -6.01 2.41 1.42
N LEU A 222 -5.77 1.65 2.49
CA LEU A 222 -5.21 0.30 2.40
C LEU A 222 -6.15 -0.66 1.67
N LEU A 223 -7.46 -0.58 1.93
CA LEU A 223 -8.46 -1.38 1.19
C LEU A 223 -8.43 -1.05 -0.31
N LEU A 224 -8.46 0.24 -0.63
CA LEU A 224 -8.45 0.72 -2.01
C LEU A 224 -7.14 0.37 -2.73
N LEU A 225 -6.00 0.47 -2.03
CA LEU A 225 -4.69 0.07 -2.55
C LEU A 225 -4.66 -1.42 -2.92
N ILE A 226 -5.12 -2.29 -2.01
CA ILE A 226 -5.16 -3.75 -2.25
C ILE A 226 -6.10 -4.08 -3.42
N THR A 227 -7.27 -3.43 -3.45
CA THR A 227 -8.26 -3.61 -4.52
C THR A 227 -7.68 -3.17 -5.86
N PHE A 228 -7.05 -2.00 -5.92
CA PHE A 228 -6.38 -1.50 -7.11
C PHE A 228 -5.29 -2.44 -7.59
N THR A 229 -4.37 -2.86 -6.71
CA THR A 229 -3.30 -3.81 -7.08
C THR A 229 -3.88 -5.10 -7.64
N THR A 230 -4.99 -5.60 -7.07
CA THR A 230 -5.68 -6.79 -7.58
C THR A 230 -6.24 -6.57 -8.98
N LEU A 231 -7.00 -5.49 -9.19
CA LEU A 231 -7.61 -5.17 -10.47
C LEU A 231 -6.56 -4.87 -11.55
N GLN A 232 -5.48 -4.18 -11.21
CA GLN A 232 -4.39 -3.90 -12.13
C GLN A 232 -3.66 -5.17 -12.55
N PHE A 233 -3.48 -6.13 -11.63
CA PHE A 233 -2.96 -7.45 -11.97
C PHE A 233 -3.89 -8.15 -12.97
N LEU A 234 -5.21 -8.14 -12.73
CA LEU A 234 -6.19 -8.71 -13.66
C LEU A 234 -6.14 -8.05 -15.04
N ASN A 235 -6.11 -6.71 -15.12
CA ASN A 235 -6.07 -5.97 -16.37
C ASN A 235 -4.86 -6.34 -17.24
N TYR A 236 -3.66 -6.40 -16.64
CA TYR A 236 -2.46 -6.74 -17.39
C TYR A 236 -2.41 -8.23 -17.78
N LEU A 237 -2.97 -9.14 -16.97
CA LEU A 237 -3.05 -10.55 -17.38
C LEU A 237 -4.02 -10.78 -18.54
N GLU A 238 -5.19 -10.14 -18.51
CA GLU A 238 -6.16 -10.24 -19.62
C GLU A 238 -5.59 -9.63 -20.92
N TYR A 239 -4.85 -8.53 -20.81
CA TYR A 239 -4.17 -7.95 -21.97
C TYR A 239 -3.13 -8.90 -22.58
N ASN A 240 -2.35 -9.60 -21.76
CA ASN A 240 -1.38 -10.59 -22.26
C ASN A 240 -2.05 -11.70 -23.08
N LEU A 241 -3.22 -12.18 -22.66
CA LEU A 241 -3.98 -13.20 -23.39
C LEU A 241 -4.41 -12.70 -24.77
N GLN A 242 -4.98 -11.50 -24.82
CA GLN A 242 -5.45 -10.89 -26.06
C GLN A 242 -4.31 -10.47 -27.01
N SER A 243 -3.16 -10.04 -26.48
CA SER A 243 -2.03 -9.59 -27.31
C SER A 243 -1.44 -10.70 -28.19
N GLN A 244 -1.63 -11.98 -27.84
CA GLN A 244 -1.24 -13.09 -28.72
C GLN A 244 -2.06 -13.13 -30.02
N GLU A 245 -3.29 -12.59 -30.02
CA GLU A 245 -4.17 -12.61 -31.18
C GLU A 245 -3.91 -11.45 -32.16
N PHE A 246 -3.32 -10.34 -31.69
CA PHE A 246 -3.17 -9.11 -32.49
C PHE A 246 -1.88 -9.03 -33.32
N GLY A 247 -1.07 -10.10 -33.38
CA GLY A 247 0.07 -10.18 -34.32
C GLY A 247 1.15 -9.11 -34.10
N THR A 248 1.31 -8.60 -32.89
CA THR A 248 2.36 -7.60 -32.58
C THR A 248 3.74 -8.19 -32.87
N GLU A 249 4.55 -7.52 -33.70
CA GLU A 249 5.88 -7.98 -34.13
C GLU A 249 6.87 -8.22 -32.96
N ASN A 250 6.59 -7.68 -31.76
CA ASN A 250 7.43 -7.77 -30.56
C ASN A 250 6.69 -8.30 -29.31
N VAL A 251 6.07 -9.49 -29.42
CA VAL A 251 5.35 -10.16 -28.31
C VAL A 251 6.16 -10.16 -27.00
N THR A 252 7.46 -10.49 -27.08
CA THR A 252 8.35 -10.54 -25.91
C THR A 252 8.46 -9.20 -25.17
N GLN A 253 8.60 -8.08 -25.90
CA GLN A 253 8.71 -6.76 -25.28
C GLN A 253 7.38 -6.34 -24.62
N THR A 254 6.26 -6.69 -25.24
CA THR A 254 4.92 -6.45 -24.69
C THR A 254 4.74 -7.15 -23.36
N ILE A 255 5.13 -8.43 -23.29
CA ILE A 255 5.06 -9.23 -22.05
C ILE A 255 5.97 -8.63 -20.98
N ILE A 256 7.20 -8.25 -21.34
CA ILE A 256 8.15 -7.63 -20.39
C ILE A 256 7.58 -6.34 -19.81
N ALA A 257 7.06 -5.43 -20.65
CA ALA A 257 6.48 -4.18 -20.18
C ALA A 257 5.30 -4.39 -19.22
N GLN A 258 4.44 -5.38 -19.49
CA GLN A 258 3.30 -5.71 -18.64
C GLN A 258 3.72 -6.35 -17.32
N VAL A 259 4.65 -7.31 -17.36
CA VAL A 259 5.20 -7.93 -16.15
C VAL A 259 5.86 -6.87 -15.27
N LEU A 260 6.63 -5.95 -15.85
CA LEU A 260 7.21 -4.83 -15.12
C LEU A 260 6.13 -3.93 -14.49
N ALA A 261 5.05 -3.62 -15.21
CA ALA A 261 3.94 -2.84 -14.68
C ALA A 261 3.24 -3.53 -13.49
N ILE A 262 3.00 -4.85 -13.59
CA ILE A 262 2.44 -5.66 -12.50
C ILE A 262 3.39 -5.63 -11.30
N LEU A 263 4.68 -5.91 -11.50
CA LEU A 263 5.66 -5.95 -10.41
C LEU A 263 5.79 -4.59 -9.72
N LEU A 264 5.68 -3.50 -10.48
CA LEU A 264 5.81 -2.14 -9.96
C LEU A 264 4.72 -1.79 -8.93
N SER A 265 3.48 -2.27 -9.13
CA SER A 265 2.38 -2.04 -8.18
C SER A 265 2.25 -3.16 -7.16
N PHE A 266 2.54 -4.41 -7.54
CA PHE A 266 2.36 -5.58 -6.67
C PHE A 266 3.43 -5.69 -5.57
N ILE A 267 4.71 -5.50 -5.90
CA ILE A 267 5.81 -5.67 -4.93
C ILE A 267 5.66 -4.72 -3.72
N PRO A 268 5.42 -3.40 -3.89
CA PRO A 268 5.28 -2.48 -2.76
C PRO A 268 4.09 -2.85 -1.86
N THR A 269 2.94 -3.18 -2.44
CA THR A 269 1.75 -3.64 -1.70
C THR A 269 2.03 -4.95 -0.96
N GLY A 270 2.71 -5.90 -1.59
CA GLY A 270 3.11 -7.16 -0.95
C GLY A 270 4.05 -6.93 0.25
N ILE A 271 5.07 -6.07 0.09
CA ILE A 271 5.98 -5.71 1.18
C ILE A 271 5.21 -5.05 2.34
N LEU A 272 4.25 -4.17 2.04
CA LEU A 272 3.40 -3.54 3.04
C LEU A 272 2.61 -4.57 3.86
N LEU A 273 1.96 -5.52 3.19
CA LEU A 273 1.20 -6.60 3.83
C LEU A 273 2.09 -7.48 4.72
N LEU A 274 3.26 -7.87 4.22
CA LEU A 274 4.24 -8.65 4.99
C LEU A 274 4.74 -7.89 6.21
N LYS A 275 4.87 -6.56 6.14
CA LYS A 275 5.26 -5.75 7.29
C LYS A 275 4.17 -5.69 8.36
N CYS A 276 2.90 -5.58 7.99
CA CYS A 276 1.79 -5.68 8.94
C CYS A 276 1.82 -7.02 9.68
N ASP A 277 2.05 -8.10 8.95
CA ASP A 277 2.16 -9.46 9.48
C ASP A 277 3.34 -9.62 10.45
N ASN A 278 4.51 -9.08 10.09
CA ASN A 278 5.68 -9.13 10.98
C ASN A 278 5.48 -8.36 12.30
N VAL A 279 4.63 -7.32 12.33
CA VAL A 279 4.29 -6.66 13.61
C VAL A 279 3.52 -7.61 14.52
N MET A 280 2.59 -8.38 13.94
CA MET A 280 1.83 -9.40 14.65
C MET A 280 2.75 -10.50 15.19
N GLU A 281 3.67 -11.00 14.36
CA GLU A 281 4.64 -12.02 14.76
C GLU A 281 5.54 -11.55 15.92
N GLU A 282 5.98 -10.29 15.92
CA GLU A 282 6.74 -9.75 17.05
C GLU A 282 5.90 -9.68 18.32
N PHE A 283 4.62 -9.34 18.23
CA PHE A 283 3.71 -9.31 19.37
C PHE A 283 3.41 -10.71 19.92
N GLU A 284 3.14 -11.69 19.05
CA GLU A 284 2.96 -13.09 19.45
C GLU A 284 4.20 -13.63 20.16
N GLY A 285 5.39 -13.21 19.73
CA GLY A 285 6.63 -13.48 20.44
C GLY A 285 6.65 -12.96 21.88
N ILE A 286 6.09 -11.77 22.14
CA ILE A 286 5.96 -11.21 23.50
C ILE A 286 5.01 -12.09 24.33
N VAL A 287 3.84 -12.44 23.78
CA VAL A 287 2.85 -13.28 24.48
C VAL A 287 3.45 -14.65 24.82
N PHE A 288 4.18 -15.26 23.89
CA PHE A 288 4.88 -16.51 24.11
C PHE A 288 5.91 -16.41 25.24
N LEU A 289 6.70 -15.34 25.27
CA LEU A 289 7.67 -15.11 26.34
C LEU A 289 7.00 -14.95 27.70
N VAL A 290 5.89 -14.20 27.77
CA VAL A 290 5.13 -14.01 29.01
C VAL A 290 4.55 -15.33 29.52
N SER A 291 3.94 -16.12 28.64
CA SER A 291 3.41 -17.44 28.98
C SER A 291 4.51 -18.38 29.47
N LYS A 292 5.64 -18.43 28.75
CA LYS A 292 6.82 -19.22 29.14
C LYS A 292 7.38 -18.77 30.49
N SER A 293 7.43 -17.47 30.75
CA SER A 293 7.88 -16.89 32.02
C SER A 293 6.97 -17.27 33.18
N SER A 294 5.65 -17.21 33.03
CA SER A 294 4.69 -17.62 34.06
C SER A 294 4.91 -19.07 34.51
N THR A 295 5.18 -19.98 33.57
CA THR A 295 5.41 -21.41 33.91
C THR A 295 6.71 -21.69 34.66
N LYS A 296 7.71 -20.80 34.58
CA LYS A 296 9.04 -21.00 35.20
C LYS A 296 9.16 -20.37 36.58
N LEU A 297 8.25 -19.48 36.96
CA LEU A 297 8.33 -18.74 38.20
C LEU A 297 7.86 -19.59 39.38
N ILE A 298 8.71 -19.69 40.40
CA ILE A 298 8.41 -20.39 41.67
C ILE A 298 7.66 -19.44 42.63
N ASP A 299 7.96 -18.13 42.59
CA ASP A 299 7.30 -17.13 43.44
C ASP A 299 5.86 -16.88 42.96
N PRO A 300 4.83 -17.19 43.77
CA PRO A 300 3.44 -17.03 43.39
C PRO A 300 3.04 -15.57 43.14
N ARG A 301 3.66 -14.60 43.81
CA ARG A 301 3.33 -13.17 43.65
C ARG A 301 3.79 -12.66 42.28
N ILE A 302 5.02 -12.99 41.90
CA ILE A 302 5.58 -12.59 40.59
C ILE A 302 4.81 -13.31 39.47
N ARG A 303 4.44 -14.58 39.69
CA ARG A 303 3.63 -15.33 38.74
C ARG A 303 2.27 -14.66 38.50
N GLU A 304 1.58 -14.24 39.55
CA GLU A 304 0.31 -13.51 39.43
C GLU A 304 0.45 -12.19 38.65
N GLU A 305 1.52 -11.43 38.88
CA GLU A 305 1.80 -10.20 38.13
C GLU A 305 2.08 -10.48 36.64
N VAL A 306 2.82 -11.54 36.32
CA VAL A 306 3.10 -11.97 34.93
C VAL A 306 1.84 -12.48 34.24
N ASP A 307 0.99 -13.24 34.94
CA ASP A 307 -0.29 -13.71 34.42
C ASP A 307 -1.24 -12.53 34.15
N ARG A 308 -1.29 -11.55 35.06
CA ARG A 308 -2.04 -10.31 34.86
C ARG A 308 -1.54 -9.54 33.64
N PHE A 309 -0.22 -9.42 33.48
CA PHE A 309 0.37 -8.80 32.30
C PHE A 309 0.05 -9.58 31.01
N GLY A 310 0.09 -10.92 31.05
CA GLY A 310 -0.31 -11.79 29.95
C GLY A 310 -1.77 -11.58 29.54
N HIS A 311 -2.67 -11.42 30.50
CA HIS A 311 -4.07 -11.08 30.23
C HIS A 311 -4.19 -9.70 29.57
N ILE A 312 -3.45 -8.69 30.06
CA ILE A 312 -3.43 -7.36 29.44
C ILE A 312 -2.97 -7.46 27.97
N LEU A 313 -1.90 -8.21 27.69
CA LEU A 313 -1.44 -8.43 26.32
C LEU A 313 -2.49 -9.14 25.46
N ALA A 314 -3.08 -10.23 25.94
CA ALA A 314 -4.10 -10.96 25.20
C ALA A 314 -5.29 -10.06 24.80
N THR A 315 -5.70 -9.14 25.68
CA THR A 315 -6.76 -8.17 25.38
C THR A 315 -6.33 -7.03 24.44
N ASN A 316 -5.03 -6.80 24.27
CA ASN A 316 -4.47 -5.68 23.50
C ASN A 316 -3.74 -6.13 22.21
N LEU A 317 -4.12 -7.28 21.66
CA LEU A 317 -3.56 -7.82 20.41
C LEU A 317 -3.62 -6.78 19.27
N PRO A 318 -2.49 -6.34 18.69
CA PRO A 318 -2.50 -5.47 17.53
C PRO A 318 -3.18 -6.19 16.36
N GLN A 319 -4.11 -5.52 15.70
CA GLN A 319 -4.76 -6.07 14.51
C GLN A 319 -4.75 -4.98 13.46
N PHE A 320 -4.00 -5.19 12.38
CA PHE A 320 -4.04 -4.30 11.22
C PHE A 320 -5.24 -4.66 10.36
N SER A 321 -6.07 -3.66 10.05
CA SER A 321 -7.29 -3.90 9.28
C SER A 321 -7.51 -2.82 8.22
N ALA A 322 -7.94 -3.27 7.05
CA ALA A 322 -8.39 -2.41 5.97
C ALA A 322 -9.90 -2.14 6.16
N ALA A 323 -10.21 -0.93 6.64
CA ALA A 323 -11.57 -0.45 6.90
C ALA A 323 -12.43 -1.42 7.76
N ARG A 324 -11.78 -2.23 8.61
CA ARG A 324 -12.39 -3.29 9.43
C ARG A 324 -13.03 -4.44 8.64
N PHE A 325 -12.93 -4.45 7.31
CA PHE A 325 -13.43 -5.55 6.47
C PHE A 325 -12.43 -6.68 6.34
N ILE A 326 -11.14 -6.35 6.22
CA ILE A 326 -10.08 -7.32 5.91
C ILE A 326 -8.94 -7.15 6.90
N PHE A 327 -8.48 -8.26 7.50
CA PHE A 327 -7.25 -8.28 8.27
C PHE A 327 -6.04 -8.31 7.33
N LEU A 328 -5.05 -7.47 7.61
CA LEU A 328 -3.86 -7.34 6.78
C LEU A 328 -2.78 -8.34 7.21
N GLY A 329 -2.43 -9.28 6.33
CA GLY A 329 -1.36 -10.23 6.58
C GLY A 329 -1.02 -11.11 5.38
N ARG A 330 -0.28 -12.20 5.61
CA ARG A 330 0.11 -13.16 4.54
C ARG A 330 -1.09 -13.77 3.81
N THR A 331 -2.19 -14.00 4.53
CA THR A 331 -3.43 -14.55 3.97
C THR A 331 -4.08 -13.62 2.95
N THR A 332 -3.96 -12.31 3.13
CA THR A 332 -4.46 -11.31 2.15
C THR A 332 -3.71 -11.43 0.83
N LEU A 333 -2.37 -11.56 0.89
CA LEU A 333 -1.52 -11.70 -0.29
C LEU A 333 -1.84 -12.98 -1.06
N LEU A 334 -2.04 -14.10 -0.36
CA LEU A 334 -2.52 -15.34 -0.98
C LEU A 334 -3.93 -15.19 -1.56
N GLY A 335 -4.80 -14.41 -0.90
CA GLY A 335 -6.13 -14.08 -1.40
C GLY A 335 -6.10 -13.31 -2.72
N ILE A 336 -5.15 -12.38 -2.90
CA ILE A 336 -4.95 -11.68 -4.19
C ILE A 336 -4.59 -12.70 -5.28
N PHE A 337 -3.59 -13.56 -5.03
CA PHE A 337 -3.22 -14.61 -6.00
C PHE A 337 -4.35 -15.57 -6.30
N GLY A 338 -5.11 -16.00 -5.29
CA GLY A 338 -6.27 -16.88 -5.48
C GLY A 338 -7.37 -16.22 -6.33
N THR A 339 -7.64 -14.94 -6.11
CA THR A 339 -8.60 -14.16 -6.90
C THR A 339 -8.13 -14.05 -8.35
N VAL A 340 -6.85 -13.70 -8.55
CA VAL A 340 -6.23 -13.57 -9.87
C VAL A 340 -6.24 -14.89 -10.63
N ALA A 341 -5.84 -15.99 -9.99
CA ALA A 341 -5.85 -17.32 -10.60
C ALA A 341 -7.27 -17.77 -10.96
N THR A 342 -8.25 -17.54 -10.08
CA THR A 342 -9.65 -17.88 -10.34
C THR A 342 -10.20 -17.11 -11.53
N PHE A 343 -9.97 -15.80 -11.58
CA PHE A 343 -10.39 -14.97 -12.71
C PHE A 343 -9.72 -15.43 -14.01
N PHE A 344 -8.40 -15.70 -13.97
CA PHE A 344 -7.66 -16.20 -15.12
C PHE A 344 -8.22 -17.52 -15.66
N ILE A 345 -8.56 -18.47 -14.78
CA ILE A 345 -9.23 -19.72 -15.17
C ILE A 345 -10.58 -19.44 -15.84
N VAL A 346 -11.39 -18.55 -15.28
CA VAL A 346 -12.70 -18.19 -15.84
C VAL A 346 -12.54 -17.57 -17.24
N VAL A 347 -11.69 -16.56 -17.40
CA VAL A 347 -11.49 -15.89 -18.70
C VAL A 347 -11.00 -16.89 -19.75
N THR A 348 -9.99 -17.70 -19.45
CA THR A 348 -9.45 -18.69 -20.39
C THR A 348 -10.43 -19.81 -20.72
N THR A 349 -11.34 -20.16 -19.81
CA THR A 349 -12.35 -21.22 -20.04
C THR A 349 -13.54 -20.72 -20.85
N PHE A 350 -13.94 -19.46 -20.66
CA PHE A 350 -15.16 -18.90 -21.24
C PHE A 350 -14.92 -17.94 -22.41
N GLU A 351 -13.66 -17.70 -22.82
CA GLU A 351 -13.39 -16.93 -24.02
C GLU A 351 -13.91 -17.68 -25.27
N PRO A 352 -14.86 -17.09 -26.01
CA PRO A 352 -15.39 -17.72 -27.20
C PRO A 352 -14.27 -17.83 -28.24
N LYS A 353 -13.97 -19.07 -28.66
CA LYS A 353 -13.06 -19.31 -29.80
C LYS A 353 -13.45 -18.37 -30.94
N PRO A 354 -12.50 -17.63 -31.55
CA PRO A 354 -12.81 -16.74 -32.65
C PRO A 354 -13.55 -17.54 -33.71
N ARG A 355 -14.74 -17.05 -34.11
CA ARG A 355 -15.45 -17.63 -35.26
C ARG A 355 -14.47 -17.50 -36.44
N PRO A 356 -14.21 -18.57 -37.20
CA PRO A 356 -13.37 -18.47 -38.39
C PRO A 356 -13.95 -17.37 -39.27
N ASN A 357 -13.09 -16.43 -39.68
CA ASN A 357 -13.45 -15.29 -40.51
C ASN A 357 -14.20 -15.77 -41.78
N ILE A 358 -15.53 -15.69 -41.75
CA ILE A 358 -16.35 -15.75 -42.96
C ILE A 358 -16.30 -14.34 -43.58
N LEU A 359 -15.15 -13.96 -44.14
CA LEU A 359 -15.01 -12.74 -44.91
C LEU A 359 -13.82 -12.83 -45.89
N GLU A 360 -13.76 -13.93 -46.63
CA GLU A 360 -13.28 -13.87 -48.02
C GLU A 360 -14.50 -13.64 -48.94
N THR A 361 -14.95 -12.39 -49.02
CA THR A 361 -15.72 -11.93 -50.20
C THR A 361 -15.09 -10.62 -50.69
N PRO A 362 -14.35 -10.65 -51.82
CA PRO A 362 -13.65 -9.49 -52.36
C PRO A 362 -14.62 -8.61 -53.17
N ALA A 363 -15.52 -7.88 -52.50
CA ALA A 363 -16.51 -7.05 -53.20
C ALA A 363 -16.58 -5.56 -52.79
N ASN A 364 -16.01 -5.14 -51.64
CA ASN A 364 -16.27 -3.78 -51.13
C ASN A 364 -15.01 -2.92 -50.88
N VAL A 365 -13.96 -3.06 -51.68
CA VAL A 365 -12.74 -2.22 -51.59
C VAL A 365 -12.83 -0.91 -52.40
N SER A 366 -13.91 -0.66 -53.15
CA SER A 366 -13.98 0.48 -54.08
C SER A 366 -14.59 1.78 -53.52
N LEU A 367 -14.96 1.87 -52.23
CA LEU A 367 -15.74 3.02 -51.74
C LEU A 367 -15.05 3.94 -50.70
N TYR A 368 -13.77 3.73 -50.38
CA TYR A 368 -13.00 4.60 -49.46
C TYR A 368 -11.72 5.17 -50.08
N ARG A 369 -11.77 5.54 -51.36
CA ARG A 369 -10.88 6.55 -51.94
C ARG A 369 -11.73 7.62 -52.62
N ALA A 370 -12.15 8.62 -51.84
CA ALA A 370 -12.53 9.93 -52.30
C ALA A 370 -12.17 10.94 -51.21
#